data_AF-X1W2R2-F1
#
_entry.id   AF-X1W2R2-F1
#
_cell.length_a   1.000
_cell.length_b   1.000
_cell.length_c   1.000
_cell.angle_alpha   90.00
_cell.angle_beta   90.00
_cell.angle_gamma   90.00
#
_symmetry.space_group_name_H-M   'P 1'
#
loop_
_entity.id
_entity.type
_entity.pdbx_description
1 polymer ?
#
loop_
_entity_poly.entity_id
_entity_poly.type
_entity_poly.pdbx_seq_one_letter_code
_entity_poly.pdbx_strand_id
1 'polypeptide(L)' 'MVQPVNLREKEVAEQLAGLHPEVIVVAAFGQILPQSVLDIPGYGCINIHPSLLPRFRGASPVAAAILAGDEFTGVSIM' A
#
# COMPACT_ATOMS: atom_id res chain seq x y z
N MET A 1 -16.66 -9.84 2.63
CA MET A 1 -15.29 -9.75 2.08
C MET A 1 -15.40 -9.09 0.72
N VAL A 2 -14.81 -7.90 0.54
CA VAL A 2 -14.83 -7.15 -0.73
C VAL A 2 -13.55 -7.50 -1.48
N GLN A 3 -13.65 -8.05 -2.69
CA GLN A 3 -12.51 -8.46 -3.52
C GLN A 3 -12.68 -7.87 -4.93
N PRO A 4 -12.48 -6.55 -5.07
CA PRO A 4 -12.76 -5.88 -6.33
C PRO A 4 -11.67 -6.18 -7.35
N VAL A 5 -12.06 -6.38 -8.60
CA VAL A 5 -11.10 -6.55 -9.71
C VAL A 5 -10.36 -5.24 -9.99
N ASN A 6 -11.00 -4.09 -9.73
CA ASN A 6 -10.44 -2.77 -9.94
C ASN A 6 -10.89 -1.77 -8.86
N LEU A 7 -9.93 -1.20 -8.13
CA LEU A 7 -10.20 -0.17 -7.10
C LEU A 7 -10.76 1.15 -7.65
N ARG A 8 -10.68 1.39 -8.96
CA ARG A 8 -11.19 2.63 -9.57
C ARG A 8 -12.70 2.64 -9.78
N GLU A 9 -13.37 1.50 -9.56
CA GLU A 9 -14.84 1.42 -9.61
C GLU A 9 -15.44 2.22 -8.45
N LYS A 10 -16.46 3.05 -8.75
CA LYS A 10 -17.03 3.99 -7.78
C LYS A 10 -17.68 3.27 -6.60
N GLU A 11 -18.33 2.15 -6.90
CA GLU A 11 -18.99 1.26 -5.96
C GLU A 11 -18.01 0.71 -4.92
N VAL A 12 -16.74 0.51 -5.30
CA VAL A 12 -15.69 0.01 -4.39
C VAL A 12 -15.31 1.08 -3.37
N ALA A 13 -15.12 2.33 -3.80
CA ALA A 13 -14.86 3.44 -2.90
C ALA A 13 -16.04 3.68 -1.93
N GLU A 14 -17.28 3.55 -2.41
CA GLU A 14 -18.48 3.67 -1.57
C GLU A 14 -18.57 2.53 -0.55
N GLN A 15 -18.27 1.29 -0.94
CA GLN A 15 -18.20 0.15 -0.03
C GLN A 15 -17.12 0.33 1.04
N LEU A 16 -15.94 0.81 0.66
CA LEU A 16 -14.84 1.09 1.60
C LEU A 16 -15.20 2.22 2.57
N ALA A 17 -15.81 3.30 2.07
CA ALA A 17 -16.26 4.42 2.90
C ALA A 17 -17.35 3.99 3.91
N GLY A 18 -18.25 3.09 3.51
CA GLY A 18 -19.29 2.53 4.38
C GLY A 18 -18.76 1.67 5.53
N LEU A 19 -17.48 1.26 5.51
CA LEU A 19 -16.83 0.60 6.64
C LEU A 19 -16.35 1.58 7.72
N HIS A 20 -16.40 2.89 7.45
CA HIS A 20 -15.92 3.95 8.33
C HIS A 20 -14.49 3.72 8.87
N PRO A 21 -13.48 3.44 8.01
CA PRO A 21 -12.13 3.21 8.48
C PRO A 21 -11.49 4.50 8.98
N GLU A 22 -10.86 4.46 10.16
CA GLU A 22 -10.03 5.56 10.64
C GLU A 22 -8.66 5.59 9.93
N VAL A 23 -8.15 4.41 9.55
CA VAL A 23 -6.89 4.20 8.82
C VAL A 23 -7.06 3.04 7.84
N ILE A 24 -6.35 3.08 6.71
CA ILE A 24 -6.22 1.94 5.80
C ILE A 24 -4.77 1.47 5.82
N VAL A 25 -4.56 0.17 6.05
CA VAL A 25 -3.23 -0.47 6.02
C VAL A 25 -3.07 -1.24 4.73
N VAL A 26 -2.04 -0.91 3.96
CA VAL A 26 -1.72 -1.53 2.68
C VAL A 26 -0.44 -2.35 2.82
N ALA A 27 -0.50 -3.62 2.43
CA ALA A 27 0.66 -4.52 2.48
C ALA A 27 0.65 -5.41 1.24
N ALA A 28 1.68 -5.28 0.40
CA ALA A 28 1.84 -6.05 -0.84
C ALA A 28 0.58 -6.10 -1.73
N PHE A 29 -0.14 -4.97 -1.82
CA PHE A 29 -1.35 -4.87 -2.63
C PHE A 29 -1.02 -4.44 -4.06
N GLY A 30 -1.48 -5.21 -5.04
CA GLY A 30 -1.03 -5.08 -6.43
C GLY A 30 -1.69 -3.97 -7.26
N GLN A 31 -2.79 -3.38 -6.79
CA GLN A 31 -3.47 -2.31 -7.52
C GLN A 31 -3.05 -0.94 -6.99
N ILE A 32 -3.02 0.05 -7.88
CA ILE A 32 -2.82 1.45 -7.50
C ILE A 32 -4.06 1.93 -6.75
N LEU A 33 -3.87 2.48 -5.55
CA LEU A 33 -4.92 3.16 -4.82
C LEU A 33 -5.26 4.48 -5.51
N PRO A 34 -6.47 4.66 -6.05
CA PRO A 34 -6.89 5.96 -6.58
C PRO A 34 -7.11 6.96 -5.44
N GLN A 35 -7.09 8.25 -5.76
CA GLN A 35 -7.30 9.33 -4.77
C GLN A 35 -8.62 9.16 -4.01
N SER A 36 -9.67 8.67 -4.67
CA SER A 36 -10.97 8.38 -4.06
C SER A 36 -10.93 7.35 -2.93
N VAL A 37 -9.88 6.52 -2.86
CA VAL A 37 -9.63 5.59 -1.74
C VAL A 37 -8.70 6.21 -0.70
N LEU A 38 -7.67 6.95 -1.16
CA LEU A 38 -6.71 7.63 -0.27
C LEU A 38 -7.39 8.66 0.64
N ASP A 39 -8.45 9.31 0.17
CA ASP A 39 -9.19 10.34 0.90
C ASP A 39 -10.23 9.79 1.89
N ILE A 40 -10.46 8.47 1.93
CA ILE A 40 -11.49 7.86 2.80
C ILE A 40 -11.10 7.93 4.29
N PRO A 41 -9.95 7.38 4.73
CA PRO A 41 -9.61 7.33 6.15
C PRO A 41 -9.11 8.68 6.66
N GLY A 42 -9.56 9.08 7.85
CA GLY A 42 -9.14 10.33 8.50
C GLY A 42 -7.64 10.42 8.80
N TYR A 43 -6.99 9.28 9.07
CA TYR A 43 -5.53 9.19 9.26
C TYR A 43 -4.76 8.76 8.00
N GLY A 44 -5.44 8.69 6.85
CA GLY A 44 -4.84 8.31 5.58
C GLY A 44 -4.60 6.81 5.41
N CYS A 45 -3.90 6.49 4.32
CA CYS A 45 -3.47 5.13 4.00
C CYS A 45 -1.98 4.98 4.32
N ILE A 46 -1.63 3.99 5.13
CA ILE A 46 -0.24 3.64 5.40
C ILE A 46 0.16 2.39 4.61
N ASN A 47 1.38 2.36 4.11
CA ASN A 47 1.93 1.25 3.35
C ASN A 47 3.13 0.61 4.05
N ILE A 48 3.12 -0.72 4.14
CA ILE A 48 4.24 -1.53 4.61
C ILE A 48 5.16 -1.82 3.42
N HIS A 49 6.28 -1.11 3.33
CA HIS A 49 7.24 -1.27 2.25
C HIS A 49 8.46 -2.08 2.70
N PRO A 50 8.81 -3.22 2.05
CA PRO A 50 9.90 -4.11 2.49
C PRO A 50 11.29 -3.63 2.05
N SER A 51 11.60 -2.36 2.30
CA SER A 51 12.97 -1.82 2.32
C SER A 51 13.09 -0.67 3.31
N LEU A 52 14.32 -0.24 3.57
CA LEU A 52 14.60 1.04 4.22
C LEU A 52 14.50 2.16 3.19
N LEU A 53 13.31 2.77 3.07
CA LEU A 53 13.08 3.90 2.19
C LEU A 53 14.05 5.06 2.52
N PRO A 54 14.53 5.82 1.52
CA PRO A 54 14.07 5.83 0.12
C PRO A 54 14.71 4.75 -0.78
N ARG A 55 15.54 3.84 -0.24
CA ARG A 55 16.22 2.79 -1.01
C ARG A 55 15.21 1.74 -1.50
N PHE A 56 15.42 1.21 -2.70
CA PHE A 56 14.58 0.17 -3.34
C PHE A 56 13.06 0.44 -3.32
N ARG A 57 12.62 1.61 -3.78
CA ARG A 57 11.20 1.81 -4.12
C ARG A 57 10.77 0.83 -5.23
N GLY A 58 9.47 0.54 -5.30
CA GLY A 58 8.88 -0.26 -6.38
C GLY A 58 8.65 -1.71 -6.00
N ALA A 59 8.56 -2.57 -7.03
CA ALA A 59 7.89 -3.87 -6.93
C ALA A 59 8.73 -5.02 -6.34
N SER A 60 10.06 -4.88 -6.26
CA SER A 60 10.93 -6.01 -5.87
C SER A 60 12.06 -5.63 -4.90
N PRO A 61 11.74 -4.97 -3.78
CA PRO A 61 12.75 -4.42 -2.88
C PRO A 61 13.65 -5.47 -2.22
N VAL A 62 13.09 -6.62 -1.82
CA VAL A 62 13.83 -7.70 -1.16
C VAL A 62 14.89 -8.29 -2.10
N ALA A 63 14.45 -8.67 -3.32
CA ALA A 63 15.37 -9.19 -4.33
C ALA A 63 16.44 -8.16 -4.71
N ALA A 64 16.06 -6.88 -4.83
CA ALA A 64 17.00 -5.81 -5.14
C ALA A 64 18.07 -5.61 -4.06
N ALA A 65 17.70 -5.71 -2.77
CA ALA A 65 18.65 -5.64 -1.66
C ALA A 65 19.66 -6.81 -1.70
N ILE A 66 19.18 -8.03 -1.96
CA ILE A 66 20.05 -9.22 -2.10
C ILE A 66 21.00 -9.07 -3.28
N LEU A 67 20.49 -8.66 -4.45
CA LEU A 67 21.28 -8.45 -5.67
C LEU A 67 22.34 -7.37 -5.52
N ALA A 68 22.05 -6.32 -4.74
CA ALA A 68 23.00 -5.25 -4.44
C ALA A 68 24.06 -5.65 -3.40
N GLY A 69 23.90 -6.80 -2.74
CA GLY A 69 24.79 -7.24 -1.66
C GLY A 69 24.66 -6.41 -0.38
N ASP A 70 23.47 -5.85 -0.12
CA ASP A 70 23.23 -5.07 1.09
C ASP A 70 23.34 -5.97 2.34
N GLU A 71 24.20 -5.57 3.29
CA GLU A 71 24.39 -6.30 4.56
C GLU A 71 23.12 -6.30 5.42
N PHE A 72 22.35 -5.22 5.36
CA PHE A 72 21.07 -5.08 6.02
C PHE A 72 20.05 -4.37 5.14
N THR A 73 18.78 -4.72 5.36
CA THR A 73 17.62 -3.99 4.85
C THR A 73 16.58 -3.96 5.97
N GLY A 74 15.33 -3.59 5.69
CA GLY A 74 14.29 -3.50 6.69
C GLY A 74 12.92 -3.23 6.10
N VAL A 75 12.04 -2.67 6.93
CA VAL A 75 10.68 -2.32 6.56
C VAL A 75 10.45 -0.85 6.92
N SER A 76 9.79 -0.12 6.02
CA SER A 76 9.34 1.25 6.25
C SER A 76 7.81 1.28 6.30
N ILE A 77 7.27 2.09 7.21
CA ILE A 77 5.86 2.51 7.18
C ILE A 77 5.84 3.90 6.56
N MET A 78 5.12 4.07 5.45
CA MET A 78 4.94 5.37 4.78
C MET A 78 3.49 5.72 4.58
#